data_AF-A0AA92T1U9-F1
#
_entry.id   AF-A0AA92T1U9-F1
#
_cell.length_a   1.000
_cell.length_b   1.000
_cell.length_c   1.000
_cell.angle_alpha   90.00
_cell.angle_beta   90.00
_cell.angle_gamma   90.00
#
_symmetry.space_group_name_H-M   'P 1'
#
loop_
_entity.id
_entity.type
_entity.pdbx_description
1 polymer ?
#
loop_
_entity_poly.entity_id
_entity_poly.type
_entity_poly.pdbx_seq_one_letter_code
_entity_poly.pdbx_strand_id
1 'polypeptide(L)'
;MKYSKGKIIIGVCLCLVAILLAPYLLTRPFSDKVSFMNTGQIGDTIGGTTAPIIGIVSIVLLAYTLIEQLKFNAKQVDLQRQEQFKATFFELLKEQRDITNSLFTIYEGVDMKNPTRIQKIHVTGQEFFRMGSFVLRNLFESMEYGYYCHVYDPKEINAQLIGLDSYSEDYIVDEQGNLHSFDFEKIKTQSKFCFLNDKYKITNKEFEAYKHLNVKKKIEFVYRRFFNVHEECGNYFRHLYRILRFVSQSEEEELNDTEDDVVRQQIFKRYYELVQFVQAQMSTRELLMVFYNSFSFPKLRDLLIRYNLLENLTIENLIDKSHNCIVGYHLKHQ
;
A
#
# COMPACT_ATOMS: atom_id res chain seq x y z
N MET A 1 -14.95 30.65 29.37
CA MET A 1 -15.72 31.92 29.26
C MET A 1 -15.69 32.41 27.82
N LYS A 2 -16.76 32.25 27.05
CA LYS A 2 -16.88 32.83 25.70
C LYS A 2 -17.33 34.29 25.83
N TYR A 3 -16.39 35.23 25.86
CA TYR A 3 -16.77 36.63 25.64
C TYR A 3 -17.24 36.78 24.18
N SER A 4 -18.44 37.34 24.00
CA SER A 4 -19.00 37.60 22.67
C SER A 4 -18.15 38.65 21.97
N LYS A 5 -17.45 38.24 20.90
CA LYS A 5 -16.56 39.09 20.08
C LYS A 5 -17.24 40.42 19.67
N GLY A 6 -18.56 40.42 19.49
CA GLY A 6 -19.34 41.62 19.17
C GLY A 6 -19.34 42.69 20.26
N LYS A 7 -19.35 42.30 21.55
CA LYS A 7 -19.31 43.27 22.66
C LYS A 7 -17.94 43.94 22.79
N ILE A 8 -16.87 43.22 22.47
CA ILE A 8 -15.50 43.76 22.46
C ILE A 8 -15.34 44.76 21.32
N ILE A 9 -15.82 44.43 20.11
CA ILE A 9 -15.74 45.32 18.94
C ILE A 9 -16.56 46.61 19.17
N ILE A 10 -17.78 46.49 19.68
CA ILE A 10 -18.63 47.67 20.01
C ILE A 10 -17.94 48.54 21.06
N GLY A 11 -17.35 47.93 22.10
CA GLY A 11 -16.59 48.65 23.13
C GLY A 11 -15.39 49.42 22.57
N VAL A 12 -14.61 48.79 21.68
CA VAL A 12 -13.44 49.43 21.04
C VAL A 12 -13.87 50.60 20.13
N CYS A 13 -14.94 50.44 19.35
CA CYS A 13 -15.47 51.52 18.51
C CYS A 13 -15.98 52.71 19.36
N LEU A 14 -16.64 52.45 20.49
CA LEU A 14 -17.13 53.50 21.39
C LEU A 14 -15.98 54.28 22.05
N CYS A 15 -14.90 53.58 22.45
CA CYS A 15 -13.69 54.21 22.94
C CYS A 15 -13.00 55.09 21.87
N LEU A 16 -12.92 54.63 20.63
CA LEU A 16 -12.36 55.42 19.51
C LEU A 16 -13.17 56.69 19.23
N VAL A 17 -14.50 56.60 19.22
CA VAL A 17 -15.40 57.76 19.05
C VAL A 17 -15.25 58.74 20.22
N ALA A 18 -15.13 58.24 21.45
CA ALA A 18 -14.91 59.07 22.63
C ALA A 18 -13.55 59.79 22.59
N ILE A 19 -12.47 59.12 22.17
CA ILE A 19 -11.13 59.72 22.03
C ILE A 19 -11.11 60.85 20.98
N LEU A 20 -11.86 60.70 19.88
CA LEU A 20 -11.97 61.73 18.84
C LEU A 20 -12.86 62.92 19.24
N LEU A 21 -13.93 62.69 20.00
CA LEU A 21 -14.86 63.73 20.44
C LEU A 21 -14.40 64.47 21.71
N ALA A 22 -13.60 63.84 22.57
CA ALA A 22 -13.19 64.41 23.85
C ALA A 22 -12.39 65.72 23.73
N PRO A 23 -11.41 65.89 22.81
CA PRO A 23 -10.71 67.17 22.65
C PRO A 23 -11.65 68.29 22.20
N TYR A 24 -12.62 68.00 21.33
CA TYR A 24 -13.59 68.97 20.83
C TYR A 24 -14.61 69.41 21.91
N LEU A 25 -15.06 68.48 22.77
CA LEU A 25 -15.98 68.75 23.86
C LEU A 25 -15.32 69.46 25.04
N LEU A 26 -14.09 69.08 25.39
CA LEU A 26 -13.39 69.56 26.59
C LEU A 26 -12.64 70.89 26.39
N THR A 27 -12.47 71.35 25.15
CA THR A 27 -11.85 72.65 24.84
C THR A 27 -12.85 73.81 24.73
N ARG A 28 -14.17 73.55 24.85
CA ARG A 28 -15.20 74.60 24.84
C ARG A 28 -15.59 75.03 26.26
N PRO A 29 -15.79 76.34 26.53
CA PRO A 29 -16.24 76.81 27.83
C PRO A 29 -17.70 76.37 28.05
N PHE A 30 -17.91 75.38 28.92
CA PHE A 30 -19.22 74.78 29.17
C PHE A 30 -20.07 75.61 30.17
N SER A 31 -19.44 76.41 31.04
CA SER A 31 -20.06 77.40 31.94
C SER A 31 -19.00 78.21 32.69
N ASP A 32 -19.25 79.49 33.01
CA ASP A 32 -18.32 80.40 33.70
C ASP A 32 -17.88 79.93 35.11
N LYS A 33 -18.51 78.89 35.67
CA LYS A 33 -18.14 78.27 36.96
C LYS A 33 -17.29 77.00 36.82
N VAL A 34 -17.09 76.48 35.61
CA VAL A 34 -16.29 75.28 35.35
C VAL A 34 -15.26 75.62 34.28
N SER A 35 -14.20 76.30 34.70
CA SER A 35 -13.06 76.67 33.84
C SER A 35 -12.02 75.55 33.84
N PHE A 36 -11.82 74.93 32.67
CA PHE A 36 -10.79 73.91 32.43
C PHE A 36 -9.43 74.52 32.01
N MET A 37 -9.23 75.85 32.14
CA MET A 37 -7.97 76.51 31.77
C MET A 37 -6.75 76.03 32.57
N ASN A 38 -6.95 75.55 33.81
CA ASN A 38 -5.88 75.01 34.67
C ASN A 38 -5.93 73.48 34.81
N THR A 39 -6.85 72.78 34.12
CA THR A 39 -6.94 71.30 34.21
C THR A 39 -5.94 70.57 33.31
N GLY A 40 -5.13 71.30 32.54
CA GLY A 40 -3.97 70.75 31.82
C GLY A 40 -3.03 70.00 32.76
N GLN A 41 -2.75 70.55 33.95
CA GLN A 41 -1.92 69.90 34.97
C GLN A 41 -2.52 68.58 35.49
N ILE A 42 -3.85 68.48 35.57
CA ILE A 42 -4.54 67.24 35.95
C ILE A 42 -4.42 66.22 34.81
N GLY A 43 -4.58 66.65 33.57
CA GLY A 43 -4.35 65.84 32.37
C GLY A 43 -2.91 65.33 32.26
N ASP A 44 -1.92 66.19 32.55
CA ASP A 44 -0.49 65.84 32.54
C ASP A 44 -0.15 64.84 33.65
N THR A 45 -0.75 64.98 34.83
CA THR A 45 -0.55 64.03 35.95
C THR A 45 -1.20 62.68 35.64
N ILE A 46 -2.42 62.67 35.09
CA ILE A 46 -3.11 61.44 34.68
C ILE A 46 -2.35 60.79 33.52
N GLY A 47 -1.97 61.54 32.48
CA GLY A 47 -1.22 61.02 31.34
C GLY A 47 0.16 60.49 31.72
N GLY A 48 0.91 61.24 32.53
CA GLY A 48 2.25 60.87 32.98
C GLY A 48 2.28 59.64 33.90
N THR A 49 1.22 59.40 34.68
CA THR A 49 1.12 58.22 35.56
C THR A 49 0.44 57.03 34.90
N THR A 50 -0.58 57.24 34.07
CA THR A 50 -1.34 56.16 33.43
C THR A 50 -0.64 55.61 32.18
N ALA A 51 0.05 56.43 31.39
CA ALA A 51 0.70 55.95 30.16
C ALA A 51 1.78 54.87 30.42
N PRO A 52 2.67 54.99 31.43
CA PRO A 52 3.60 53.91 31.78
C PRO A 52 2.89 52.64 32.24
N ILE A 53 1.82 52.75 33.05
CA ILE A 53 1.04 51.61 33.54
C ILE A 53 0.37 50.88 32.36
N ILE A 54 -0.28 51.63 31.47
CA ILE A 54 -0.89 51.10 30.24
C ILE A 54 0.18 50.48 29.34
N GLY A 55 1.36 51.09 29.25
CA GLY A 55 2.51 50.56 28.50
C GLY A 55 2.96 49.20 29.02
N ILE A 56 3.10 49.05 30.34
CA ILE A 56 3.46 47.78 30.99
C ILE A 56 2.38 46.73 30.74
N VAL A 57 1.09 47.08 30.94
CA VAL A 57 -0.04 46.17 30.67
C VAL A 57 -0.06 45.73 29.19
N SER A 58 0.20 46.67 28.26
CA SER A 58 0.24 46.37 26.83
C SER A 58 1.38 45.42 26.47
N ILE A 59 2.56 45.59 27.06
CA ILE A 59 3.70 44.68 26.87
C ILE A 59 3.36 43.28 27.39
N VAL A 60 2.74 43.18 28.57
CA VAL A 60 2.30 41.89 29.14
C VAL A 60 1.27 41.20 28.25
N LEU A 61 0.28 41.95 27.73
CA LEU A 61 -0.73 41.41 26.82
C LEU A 61 -0.14 40.97 25.47
N LEU A 62 0.80 41.74 24.92
CA LEU A 62 1.55 41.37 23.71
C LEU A 62 2.36 40.09 23.94
N ALA A 63 3.07 39.98 25.06
CA ALA A 63 3.82 38.78 25.41
C ALA A 63 2.90 37.55 25.53
N TYR A 64 1.76 37.69 26.20
CA TYR A 64 0.76 36.63 26.29
C TYR A 64 0.24 36.21 24.90
N THR A 65 -0.08 37.17 24.04
CA THR A 65 -0.56 36.92 22.68
C THR A 65 0.49 36.19 21.85
N LEU A 66 1.75 36.60 21.92
CA LEU A 66 2.85 35.97 21.21
C LEU A 66 3.05 34.52 21.65
N ILE A 67 3.00 34.25 22.96
CA ILE A 67 3.10 32.88 23.50
C ILE A 67 1.98 32.00 22.93
N GLU A 68 0.75 32.51 22.89
CA GLU A 68 -0.39 31.75 22.39
C GLU A 68 -0.31 31.52 20.87
N GLN A 69 0.21 32.50 20.11
CA GLN A 69 0.51 32.35 18.68
C GLN A 69 1.60 31.30 18.42
N LEU A 70 2.67 31.27 19.22
CA LEU A 70 3.73 30.27 19.07
C LEU A 70 3.19 28.85 19.30
N LYS A 71 2.36 28.65 20.33
CA LYS A 71 1.68 27.37 20.56
C LYS A 71 0.75 26.99 19.41
N PHE A 72 -0.03 27.94 18.90
CA PHE A 72 -0.92 27.70 17.77
C PHE A 72 -0.16 27.33 16.50
N ASN A 73 0.94 28.03 16.20
CA ASN A 73 1.78 27.76 15.04
C ASN A 73 2.41 26.36 15.12
N ALA A 74 2.91 25.95 16.28
CA ALA A 74 3.45 24.59 16.47
C ALA A 74 2.40 23.52 16.17
N LYS A 75 1.16 23.69 16.69
CA LYS A 75 0.05 22.78 16.42
C LYS A 75 -0.38 22.79 14.95
N GLN A 76 -0.33 23.95 14.30
CA GLN A 76 -0.68 24.10 12.88
C GLN A 76 0.33 23.37 11.99
N VAL A 77 1.62 23.43 12.30
CA VAL A 77 2.67 22.71 11.55
C VAL A 77 2.46 21.19 11.65
N ASP A 78 2.14 20.67 12.84
CA ASP A 78 1.85 19.25 13.03
C ASP A 78 0.62 18.79 12.23
N LEU A 79 -0.49 19.52 12.31
CA LEU A 79 -1.69 19.26 11.52
C LEU A 79 -1.40 19.27 10.02
N GLN A 80 -0.63 20.25 9.54
CA GLN A 80 -0.25 20.36 8.14
C GLN A 80 0.63 19.17 7.70
N ARG A 81 1.58 18.72 8.52
CA ARG A 81 2.40 17.54 8.24
C ARG A 81 1.53 16.29 8.09
N GLN A 82 0.55 16.11 8.97
CA GLN A 82 -0.39 14.98 8.90
C GLN A 82 -1.29 15.05 7.65
N GLU A 83 -1.77 16.22 7.27
CA GLU A 83 -2.56 16.40 6.05
C GLU A 83 -1.74 16.14 4.78
N GLN A 84 -0.51 16.66 4.71
CA GLN A 84 0.41 16.41 3.61
C GLN A 84 0.73 14.91 3.47
N PHE A 85 1.05 14.25 4.58
CA PHE A 85 1.28 12.81 4.59
C PHE A 85 0.05 12.04 4.06
N LYS A 86 -1.15 12.34 4.56
CA LYS A 86 -2.39 11.68 4.11
C LYS A 86 -2.63 11.93 2.62
N ALA A 87 -2.44 13.15 2.15
CA ALA A 87 -2.60 13.49 0.74
C ALA A 87 -1.63 12.69 -0.15
N THR A 88 -0.34 12.64 0.22
CA THR A 88 0.65 11.83 -0.50
C THR A 88 0.32 10.35 -0.46
N PHE A 89 -0.10 9.82 0.71
CA PHE A 89 -0.50 8.42 0.85
C PHE A 89 -1.68 8.05 -0.06
N PHE A 90 -2.73 8.87 -0.10
CA PHE A 90 -3.90 8.61 -0.94
C PHE A 90 -3.59 8.78 -2.44
N GLU A 91 -2.69 9.69 -2.81
CA GLU A 91 -2.23 9.78 -4.21
C GLU A 91 -1.44 8.52 -4.61
N LEU A 92 -0.55 8.02 -3.76
CA LEU A 92 0.14 6.76 -4.03
C LEU A 92 -0.84 5.58 -4.13
N LEU A 93 -1.89 5.53 -3.31
CA LEU A 93 -2.94 4.50 -3.44
C LEU A 93 -3.66 4.58 -4.78
N LYS A 94 -3.94 5.80 -5.26
CA LYS A 94 -4.54 6.03 -6.57
C LYS A 94 -3.59 5.61 -7.70
N GLU A 95 -2.32 5.99 -7.62
CA GLU A 95 -1.29 5.55 -8.57
C GLU A 95 -1.18 4.01 -8.60
N GLN A 96 -1.27 3.34 -7.45
CA GLN A 96 -1.30 1.87 -7.39
C GLN A 96 -2.47 1.30 -8.19
N ARG A 97 -3.66 1.88 -8.06
CA ARG A 97 -4.85 1.44 -8.80
C ARG A 97 -4.71 1.69 -10.31
N ASP A 98 -4.11 2.81 -10.69
CA ASP A 98 -3.84 3.13 -12.09
C ASP A 98 -2.79 2.18 -12.69
N ILE A 99 -1.75 1.82 -11.92
CA ILE A 99 -0.81 0.77 -12.28
C ILE A 99 -1.54 -0.56 -12.47
N THR A 100 -2.40 -0.97 -11.51
CA THR A 100 -3.20 -2.18 -11.64
C THR A 100 -4.00 -2.19 -12.93
N ASN A 101 -4.73 -1.12 -13.22
CA ASN A 101 -5.59 -1.02 -14.40
C ASN A 101 -4.82 -0.98 -15.72
N SER A 102 -3.59 -0.45 -15.71
CA SER A 102 -2.73 -0.37 -16.89
C SER A 102 -1.91 -1.63 -17.15
N LEU A 103 -1.93 -2.62 -16.23
CA LEU A 103 -1.31 -3.92 -16.48
C LEU A 103 -1.90 -4.54 -17.74
N PHE A 104 -1.02 -4.93 -18.66
CA PHE A 104 -1.35 -5.63 -19.89
C PHE A 104 -0.29 -6.69 -20.15
N THR A 105 -0.73 -7.90 -20.47
CA THR A 105 0.17 -8.95 -20.95
C THR A 105 -0.55 -9.93 -21.86
N ILE A 106 0.23 -10.71 -22.58
CA ILE A 106 -0.25 -11.79 -23.43
C ILE A 106 0.26 -13.09 -22.81
N TYR A 107 -0.63 -13.79 -22.11
CA TYR A 107 -0.33 -15.14 -21.67
C TYR A 107 -0.41 -16.10 -22.85
N GLU A 108 0.48 -17.06 -22.90
CA GLU A 108 0.44 -18.12 -23.90
C GLU A 108 0.37 -19.45 -23.18
N GLY A 109 -0.37 -20.38 -23.75
CA GLY A 109 -0.57 -21.71 -23.21
C GLY A 109 -0.91 -22.68 -24.34
N VAL A 110 -0.87 -23.97 -24.03
CA VAL A 110 -1.33 -25.00 -24.95
C VAL A 110 -2.86 -24.95 -25.06
N ASP A 111 -3.40 -25.05 -26.27
CA ASP A 111 -4.85 -25.18 -26.49
C ASP A 111 -5.32 -26.56 -26.01
N MET A 112 -6.19 -26.58 -24.99
CA MET A 112 -6.69 -27.82 -24.41
C MET A 112 -7.63 -28.59 -25.34
N LYS A 113 -8.15 -27.97 -26.41
CA LYS A 113 -8.90 -28.66 -27.47
C LYS A 113 -7.97 -29.21 -28.54
N ASN A 114 -6.82 -28.57 -28.76
CA ASN A 114 -5.82 -29.02 -29.71
C ASN A 114 -4.40 -28.81 -29.16
N PRO A 115 -3.81 -29.81 -28.48
CA PRO A 115 -2.53 -29.66 -27.79
C PRO A 115 -1.32 -29.34 -28.70
N THR A 116 -1.47 -29.48 -30.02
CA THR A 116 -0.45 -29.08 -31.01
C THR A 116 -0.38 -27.57 -31.25
N ARG A 117 -1.34 -26.80 -30.73
CA ARG A 117 -1.44 -25.35 -30.93
C ARG A 117 -1.19 -24.59 -29.63
N ILE A 118 -0.54 -23.44 -29.77
CA ILE A 118 -0.37 -22.47 -28.69
C ILE A 118 -1.46 -21.40 -28.85
N GLN A 119 -2.26 -21.22 -27.81
CA GLN A 119 -3.22 -20.13 -27.70
C GLN A 119 -2.59 -18.92 -27.02
N LYS A 120 -2.99 -17.72 -27.45
CA LYS A 120 -2.61 -16.44 -26.85
C LYS A 120 -3.83 -15.80 -26.20
N ILE A 121 -3.71 -15.41 -24.94
CA ILE A 121 -4.77 -14.80 -24.14
C ILE A 121 -4.31 -13.42 -23.71
N HIS A 122 -4.97 -12.40 -24.24
CA HIS A 122 -4.77 -11.02 -23.84
C HIS A 122 -5.49 -10.77 -22.52
N VAL A 123 -4.77 -10.27 -21.52
CA VAL A 123 -5.36 -9.93 -20.22
C VAL A 123 -4.93 -8.54 -19.79
N THR A 124 -5.83 -7.86 -19.09
CA THR A 124 -5.62 -6.52 -18.56
C THR A 124 -6.12 -6.39 -17.12
N GLY A 125 -5.57 -5.44 -16.38
CA GLY A 125 -6.13 -5.10 -15.07
C GLY A 125 -6.08 -6.28 -14.08
N GLN A 126 -7.19 -6.49 -13.36
CA GLN A 126 -7.37 -7.59 -12.41
C GLN A 126 -7.22 -8.99 -13.05
N GLU A 127 -7.56 -9.13 -14.34
CA GLU A 127 -7.43 -10.41 -15.05
C GLU A 127 -5.99 -10.88 -15.17
N PHE A 128 -5.04 -9.94 -15.12
CA PHE A 128 -3.62 -10.25 -15.02
C PHE A 128 -3.33 -11.17 -13.83
N PHE A 129 -3.81 -10.84 -12.63
CA PHE A 129 -3.54 -11.61 -11.41
C PHE A 129 -4.29 -12.95 -11.40
N ARG A 130 -5.50 -12.98 -11.97
CA ARG A 130 -6.24 -14.24 -12.14
C ARG A 130 -5.44 -15.21 -13.01
N MET A 131 -5.02 -14.77 -14.19
CA MET A 131 -4.24 -15.60 -15.12
C MET A 131 -2.85 -15.92 -14.57
N GLY A 132 -2.17 -14.95 -13.98
CA GLY A 132 -0.86 -15.16 -13.33
C GLY A 132 -0.92 -16.22 -12.24
N SER A 133 -1.96 -16.20 -11.39
CA SER A 133 -2.13 -17.24 -10.37
C SER A 133 -2.42 -18.62 -10.94
N PHE A 134 -3.12 -18.69 -12.08
CA PHE A 134 -3.38 -19.94 -12.80
C PHE A 134 -2.09 -20.51 -13.40
N VAL A 135 -1.31 -19.67 -14.08
CA VAL A 135 -0.04 -20.07 -14.69
C VAL A 135 0.98 -20.48 -13.62
N LEU A 136 1.07 -19.72 -12.52
CA LEU A 136 1.93 -20.07 -11.38
C LEU A 136 1.53 -21.42 -10.76
N ARG A 137 0.22 -21.69 -10.60
CA ARG A 137 -0.26 -23.01 -10.15
C ARG A 137 0.18 -24.13 -11.08
N ASN A 138 -0.02 -23.96 -12.39
CA ASN A 138 0.40 -24.97 -13.36
C ASN A 138 1.93 -25.17 -13.38
N LEU A 139 2.71 -24.15 -13.07
CA LEU A 139 4.16 -24.30 -12.91
C LEU A 139 4.51 -25.17 -11.70
N PHE A 140 3.86 -24.96 -10.55
CA PHE A 140 4.03 -25.86 -9.41
C PHE A 140 3.61 -27.29 -9.75
N GLU A 141 2.46 -27.47 -10.39
CA GLU A 141 2.00 -28.79 -10.85
C GLU A 141 3.02 -29.45 -11.79
N SER A 142 3.59 -28.69 -12.73
CA SER A 142 4.63 -29.18 -13.64
C SER A 142 5.85 -29.67 -12.86
N MET A 143 6.29 -28.92 -11.83
CA MET A 143 7.48 -29.23 -11.03
C MET A 143 7.30 -30.38 -10.04
N GLU A 144 6.07 -30.61 -9.57
CA GLU A 144 5.72 -31.74 -8.70
C GLU A 144 5.25 -32.97 -9.51
N TYR A 145 5.28 -32.88 -10.85
CA TYR A 145 4.92 -34.00 -11.71
C TYR A 145 5.96 -35.13 -11.61
N GLY A 146 5.54 -36.37 -11.86
CA GLY A 146 6.39 -37.55 -11.62
C GLY A 146 7.69 -37.59 -12.45
N TYR A 147 7.70 -36.96 -13.63
CA TYR A 147 8.84 -36.95 -14.54
C TYR A 147 9.01 -35.60 -15.24
N TYR A 148 10.25 -35.30 -15.64
CA TYR A 148 10.57 -34.12 -16.43
C TYR A 148 10.01 -34.24 -17.85
N CYS A 149 9.26 -33.24 -18.29
CA CYS A 149 8.83 -33.09 -19.67
C CYS A 149 9.86 -32.27 -20.43
N HIS A 150 10.32 -32.78 -21.58
CA HIS A 150 11.31 -32.14 -22.46
C HIS A 150 10.69 -30.97 -23.24
N VAL A 151 11.39 -30.52 -24.29
CA VAL A 151 10.97 -29.38 -25.11
C VAL A 151 9.62 -29.67 -25.76
N TYR A 152 8.73 -28.68 -25.76
CA TYR A 152 7.45 -28.76 -26.44
C TYR A 152 7.62 -28.97 -27.95
N ASP A 153 7.18 -30.12 -28.46
CA ASP A 153 7.18 -30.44 -29.89
C ASP A 153 5.77 -30.79 -30.38
N PRO A 154 5.12 -29.91 -31.18
CA PRO A 154 3.83 -30.19 -31.80
C PRO A 154 3.79 -31.46 -32.65
N LYS A 155 4.92 -31.87 -33.25
CA LYS A 155 4.98 -33.07 -34.10
C LYS A 155 4.88 -34.34 -33.27
N GLU A 156 5.59 -34.39 -32.15
CA GLU A 156 5.50 -35.50 -31.20
C GLU A 156 4.07 -35.63 -30.63
N ILE A 157 3.48 -34.50 -30.24
CA ILE A 157 2.10 -34.45 -29.75
C ILE A 157 1.14 -34.95 -30.83
N ASN A 158 1.30 -34.51 -32.07
CA ASN A 158 0.47 -34.96 -33.18
C ASN A 158 0.62 -36.47 -33.44
N ALA A 159 1.84 -37.03 -33.32
CA ALA A 159 2.05 -38.46 -33.42
C ALA A 159 1.35 -39.24 -32.29
N GLN A 160 1.35 -38.72 -31.06
CA GLN A 160 0.62 -39.29 -29.93
C GLN A 160 -0.91 -39.26 -30.16
N LEU A 161 -1.43 -38.17 -30.73
CA LEU A 161 -2.86 -38.04 -31.06
C LEU A 161 -3.28 -39.01 -32.18
N ILE A 162 -2.48 -39.14 -33.24
CA ILE A 162 -2.71 -40.14 -34.29
C ILE A 162 -2.70 -41.55 -33.71
N GLY A 163 -1.76 -41.83 -32.80
CA GLY A 163 -1.72 -43.08 -32.04
C GLY A 163 -3.03 -43.32 -31.31
N LEU A 164 -3.48 -42.36 -30.50
CA LEU A 164 -4.75 -42.43 -29.76
C LEU A 164 -5.95 -42.74 -30.66
N ASP A 165 -6.08 -42.06 -31.81
CA ASP A 165 -7.19 -42.28 -32.75
C ASP A 165 -7.11 -43.63 -33.49
N SER A 166 -5.92 -44.24 -33.57
CA SER A 166 -5.67 -45.49 -34.30
C SER A 166 -5.88 -46.76 -33.47
N TYR A 167 -5.77 -46.67 -32.14
CA TYR A 167 -5.96 -47.83 -31.27
C TYR A 167 -7.43 -47.99 -30.87
N SER A 168 -7.92 -49.22 -30.88
CA SER A 168 -9.27 -49.56 -30.42
C SER A 168 -9.40 -49.60 -28.90
N GLU A 169 -8.28 -49.62 -28.18
CA GLU A 169 -8.19 -49.71 -26.73
C GLU A 169 -7.38 -48.52 -26.19
N ASP A 170 -7.76 -47.98 -25.04
CA ASP A 170 -7.11 -46.82 -24.40
C ASP A 170 -5.73 -47.15 -23.79
N TYR A 171 -5.12 -48.27 -24.17
CA TYR A 171 -3.81 -48.71 -23.68
C TYR A 171 -3.01 -49.47 -24.72
N ILE A 172 -1.68 -49.44 -24.56
CA ILE A 172 -0.72 -50.20 -25.36
C ILE A 172 0.13 -51.03 -24.40
N VAL A 173 0.37 -52.29 -24.72
CA VAL A 173 1.33 -53.12 -24.00
C VAL A 173 2.68 -53.03 -24.73
N ASP A 174 3.72 -52.53 -24.06
CA ASP A 174 5.06 -52.49 -24.66
C ASP A 174 5.66 -53.90 -24.84
N GLU A 175 6.80 -54.00 -25.54
CA GLU A 175 7.50 -55.29 -25.75
C GLU A 175 7.92 -55.97 -24.44
N GLN A 176 7.92 -55.25 -23.32
CA GLN A 176 8.25 -55.73 -21.99
C GLN A 176 7.00 -56.10 -21.16
N GLY A 177 5.79 -55.98 -21.74
CA GLY A 177 4.53 -56.33 -21.07
C GLY A 177 3.95 -55.22 -20.20
N ASN A 178 4.51 -54.00 -20.21
CA ASN A 178 3.97 -52.88 -19.43
C ASN A 178 2.79 -52.24 -20.13
N LEU A 179 1.74 -51.98 -19.36
CA LEU A 179 0.52 -51.32 -19.81
C LEU A 179 0.69 -49.79 -19.79
N HIS A 180 0.71 -49.18 -20.96
CA HIS A 180 0.75 -47.73 -21.13
C HIS A 180 -0.63 -47.24 -21.54
N SER A 181 -1.37 -46.59 -20.64
CA SER A 181 -2.65 -45.99 -21.01
C SER A 181 -2.44 -44.70 -21.81
N PHE A 182 -3.01 -44.66 -23.01
CA PHE A 182 -3.05 -43.48 -23.88
C PHE A 182 -4.40 -42.80 -23.66
N ASP A 183 -4.39 -41.75 -22.85
CA ASP A 183 -5.58 -40.94 -22.57
C ASP A 183 -5.33 -39.53 -23.10
N PHE A 184 -6.32 -38.97 -23.80
CA PHE A 184 -6.28 -37.60 -24.30
C PHE A 184 -5.96 -36.60 -23.18
N GLU A 185 -6.46 -36.81 -21.96
CA GLU A 185 -6.17 -35.95 -20.81
C GLU A 185 -4.69 -36.04 -20.36
N LYS A 186 -4.06 -37.21 -20.48
CA LYS A 186 -2.61 -37.36 -20.25
C LYS A 186 -1.80 -36.60 -21.29
N ILE A 187 -2.18 -36.70 -22.57
CA ILE A 187 -1.52 -35.96 -23.66
C ILE A 187 -1.63 -34.44 -23.45
N LYS A 188 -2.82 -33.93 -23.07
CA LYS A 188 -3.00 -32.51 -22.71
C LYS A 188 -2.08 -32.08 -21.57
N THR A 189 -2.07 -32.87 -20.49
CA THR A 189 -1.29 -32.58 -19.28
C THR A 189 0.21 -32.56 -19.59
N GLN A 190 0.70 -33.58 -20.30
CA GLN A 190 2.08 -33.66 -20.75
C GLN A 190 2.44 -32.48 -21.66
N SER A 191 1.61 -32.19 -22.66
CA SER A 191 1.83 -31.07 -23.59
C SER A 191 1.92 -29.73 -22.85
N LYS A 192 1.03 -29.51 -21.88
CA LYS A 192 1.02 -28.33 -21.00
C LYS A 192 2.34 -28.21 -20.22
N PHE A 193 2.81 -29.29 -19.61
CA PHE A 193 4.05 -29.27 -18.81
C PHE A 193 5.31 -29.12 -19.67
N CYS A 194 5.39 -29.79 -20.82
CA CYS A 194 6.48 -29.58 -21.78
C CYS A 194 6.53 -28.12 -22.25
N PHE A 195 5.38 -27.51 -22.57
CA PHE A 195 5.29 -26.10 -22.92
C PHE A 195 5.76 -25.18 -21.79
N LEU A 196 5.33 -25.43 -20.55
CA LEU A 196 5.74 -24.63 -19.40
C LEU A 196 7.25 -24.78 -19.14
N ASN A 197 7.78 -25.99 -19.17
CA ASN A 197 9.21 -26.20 -18.95
C ASN A 197 10.05 -25.49 -20.01
N ASP A 198 9.66 -25.54 -21.28
CA ASP A 198 10.36 -24.80 -22.34
C ASP A 198 10.19 -23.28 -22.21
N LYS A 199 8.96 -22.78 -22.02
CA LYS A 199 8.67 -21.34 -21.91
C LYS A 199 9.43 -20.69 -20.75
N TYR A 200 9.49 -21.38 -19.61
CA TYR A 200 10.13 -20.89 -18.39
C TYR A 200 11.59 -21.37 -18.24
N LYS A 201 12.13 -22.03 -19.28
CA LYS A 201 13.52 -22.47 -19.37
C LYS A 201 13.96 -23.33 -18.19
N ILE A 202 13.11 -24.26 -17.79
CA ILE A 202 13.35 -25.24 -16.73
C ILE A 202 14.08 -26.44 -17.34
N THR A 203 15.27 -26.74 -16.83
CA THR A 203 16.08 -27.87 -17.27
C THR A 203 15.82 -29.13 -16.44
N ASN A 204 16.10 -30.32 -17.00
CA ASN A 204 16.00 -31.59 -16.27
C ASN A 204 16.85 -31.58 -14.97
N LYS A 205 18.06 -31.03 -15.03
CA LYS A 205 18.93 -30.89 -13.86
C LYS A 205 18.28 -30.08 -12.74
N GLU A 206 17.62 -28.98 -13.09
CA GLU A 206 16.94 -28.13 -12.12
C GLU A 206 15.66 -28.78 -11.58
N PHE A 207 14.95 -29.53 -12.43
CA PHE A 207 13.79 -30.32 -12.05
C PHE A 207 14.14 -31.40 -11.02
N GLU A 208 15.21 -32.17 -11.23
CA GLU A 208 15.65 -33.16 -10.26
C GLU A 208 16.18 -32.49 -8.97
N ALA A 209 16.91 -31.39 -9.08
CA ALA A 209 17.35 -30.63 -7.90
C ALA A 209 16.17 -30.07 -7.08
N TYR A 210 15.09 -29.66 -7.74
CA TYR A 210 13.89 -29.11 -7.11
C TYR A 210 13.23 -30.08 -6.14
N LYS A 211 13.23 -31.39 -6.44
CA LYS A 211 12.65 -32.44 -5.58
C LYS A 211 13.26 -32.49 -4.17
N HIS A 212 14.52 -32.08 -4.04
CA HIS A 212 15.26 -32.08 -2.77
C HIS A 212 15.21 -30.73 -2.03
N LEU A 213 14.54 -29.72 -2.59
CA LEU A 213 14.41 -28.41 -1.95
C LEU A 213 13.35 -28.43 -0.85
N ASN A 214 13.59 -27.62 0.19
CA ASN A 214 12.55 -27.32 1.16
C ASN A 214 11.46 -26.43 0.53
N VAL A 215 10.27 -26.40 1.15
CA VAL A 215 9.09 -25.68 0.63
C VAL A 215 9.39 -24.22 0.30
N LYS A 216 10.10 -23.50 1.18
CA LYS A 216 10.47 -22.09 0.95
C LYS A 216 11.31 -21.91 -0.33
N LYS A 217 12.32 -22.76 -0.53
CA LYS A 217 13.19 -22.71 -1.72
C LYS A 217 12.45 -23.18 -2.98
N LYS A 218 11.54 -24.15 -2.87
CA LYS A 218 10.65 -24.56 -3.96
C LYS A 218 9.82 -23.37 -4.45
N ILE A 219 9.18 -22.66 -3.52
CA ILE A 219 8.39 -21.47 -3.82
C ILE A 219 9.23 -20.39 -4.50
N GLU A 220 10.39 -20.06 -3.92
CA GLU A 220 11.31 -19.05 -4.49
C GLU A 220 11.75 -19.43 -5.90
N PHE A 221 12.11 -20.70 -6.14
CA PHE A 221 12.51 -21.19 -7.45
C PHE A 221 11.41 -21.00 -8.49
N VAL A 222 10.20 -21.52 -8.23
CA VAL A 222 9.08 -21.48 -9.17
C VAL A 222 8.64 -20.03 -9.42
N TYR A 223 8.53 -19.22 -8.36
CA TYR A 223 8.14 -17.83 -8.51
C TYR A 223 9.18 -17.01 -9.29
N ARG A 224 10.48 -17.25 -9.10
CA ARG A 224 11.52 -16.57 -9.90
C ARG A 224 11.41 -16.90 -11.38
N ARG A 225 11.12 -18.16 -11.73
CA ARG A 225 10.87 -18.55 -13.13
C ARG A 225 9.70 -17.79 -13.70
N PHE A 226 8.59 -17.76 -12.98
CA PHE A 226 7.42 -16.97 -13.34
C PHE A 226 7.76 -15.49 -13.55
N PHE A 227 8.42 -14.87 -12.57
CA PHE A 227 8.73 -13.44 -12.56
C PHE A 227 9.67 -13.01 -13.69
N ASN A 228 10.66 -13.83 -14.05
CA ASN A 228 11.61 -13.52 -15.13
C ASN A 228 10.93 -13.46 -16.52
N VAL A 229 9.81 -14.18 -16.71
CA VAL A 229 9.02 -14.12 -17.95
C VAL A 229 8.00 -12.98 -17.89
N HIS A 230 7.49 -12.69 -16.70
CA HIS A 230 6.43 -11.71 -16.46
C HIS A 230 6.94 -10.46 -15.71
N GLU A 231 8.06 -9.88 -16.13
CA GLU A 231 8.67 -8.72 -15.45
C GLU A 231 7.74 -7.49 -15.40
N GLU A 232 6.72 -7.42 -16.25
CA GLU A 232 5.70 -6.36 -16.27
C GLU A 232 4.99 -6.18 -14.93
N CYS A 233 4.76 -7.25 -14.17
CA CYS A 233 4.17 -7.15 -12.83
C CYS A 233 5.15 -6.62 -11.78
N GLY A 234 6.44 -6.55 -12.10
CA GLY A 234 7.47 -5.97 -11.25
C GLY A 234 7.20 -4.50 -10.91
N ASN A 235 6.60 -3.73 -11.83
CA ASN A 235 6.23 -2.35 -11.55
C ASN A 235 5.17 -2.26 -10.43
N TYR A 236 4.14 -3.10 -10.51
CA TYR A 236 3.07 -3.19 -9.50
C TYR A 236 3.63 -3.54 -8.11
N PHE A 237 4.47 -4.59 -8.01
CA PHE A 237 5.02 -5.01 -6.71
C PHE A 237 6.01 -3.97 -6.13
N ARG A 238 6.80 -3.33 -7.00
CA ARG A 238 7.73 -2.27 -6.58
C ARG A 238 6.97 -1.06 -6.07
N HIS A 239 5.87 -0.69 -6.70
CA HIS A 239 5.04 0.42 -6.26
C HIS A 239 4.33 0.11 -4.93
N LEU A 240 3.76 -1.09 -4.78
CA LEU A 240 3.22 -1.56 -3.50
C LEU A 240 4.27 -1.49 -2.38
N TYR A 241 5.49 -1.97 -2.63
CA TYR A 241 6.60 -1.84 -1.69
C TYR A 241 6.92 -0.39 -1.33
N ARG A 242 6.88 0.54 -2.30
CA ARG A 242 7.12 1.97 -2.03
C ARG A 242 6.05 2.57 -1.13
N ILE A 243 4.78 2.20 -1.31
CA ILE A 243 3.69 2.64 -0.42
C ILE A 243 3.94 2.18 1.00
N LEU A 244 4.19 0.87 1.18
CA LEU A 244 4.43 0.30 2.52
C LEU A 244 5.70 0.88 3.15
N ARG A 245 6.73 1.12 2.35
CA ARG A 245 7.96 1.76 2.83
C ARG A 245 7.72 3.20 3.25
N PHE A 246 6.93 3.98 2.49
CA PHE A 246 6.58 5.35 2.85
C PHE A 246 5.87 5.41 4.19
N VAL A 247 4.86 4.54 4.40
CA VAL A 247 4.18 4.38 5.69
C VAL A 247 5.18 4.04 6.80
N SER A 248 6.03 3.03 6.59
CA SER A 248 7.01 2.59 7.60
C SER A 248 8.03 3.66 7.96
N GLN A 249 8.48 4.45 7.00
CA GLN A 249 9.43 5.52 7.24
C GLN A 249 8.77 6.67 8.01
N SER A 250 7.56 7.08 7.65
CA SER A 250 6.82 8.12 8.38
C SER A 250 6.46 7.68 9.80
N GLU A 251 6.12 6.40 10.00
CA GLU A 251 5.92 5.83 11.33
C GLU A 251 7.19 5.90 12.18
N GLU A 252 8.33 5.50 11.63
CA GLU A 252 9.62 5.54 12.34
C GLU A 252 10.05 6.95 12.70
N GLU A 253 9.82 7.93 11.82
CA GLU A 253 10.07 9.35 12.12
C GLU A 253 9.26 9.83 13.33
N GLU A 254 7.94 9.55 13.36
CA GLU A 254 7.10 9.96 14.49
C GLU A 254 7.40 9.20 15.78
N LEU A 255 7.81 7.93 15.68
CA LEU A 255 8.23 7.14 16.84
C LEU A 255 9.55 7.65 17.45
N ASN A 256 10.41 8.33 16.68
CA ASN A 256 11.65 8.90 17.20
C ASN A 256 11.42 10.18 18.03
N ASP A 257 10.27 10.83 17.85
CA ASP A 257 9.92 12.07 18.56
C ASP A 257 9.30 11.79 19.95
N THR A 258 9.08 10.52 20.33
CA THR A 258 8.45 10.16 21.61
C THR A 258 8.92 8.82 22.19
N GLU A 259 9.22 8.83 23.50
CA GLU A 259 9.56 7.63 24.28
C GLU A 259 8.35 7.05 25.04
N ASP A 260 7.19 7.72 25.02
CA ASP A 260 6.01 7.28 25.76
C ASP A 260 5.36 6.06 25.08
N ASP A 261 5.37 4.91 25.77
CA ASP A 261 4.84 3.64 25.26
C ASP A 261 3.37 3.72 24.80
N VAL A 262 2.52 4.50 25.49
CA VAL A 262 1.11 4.66 25.12
C VAL A 262 0.99 5.44 23.83
N VAL A 263 1.76 6.52 23.68
CA VAL A 263 1.79 7.32 22.43
C VAL A 263 2.35 6.48 21.28
N ARG A 264 3.42 5.71 21.51
CA ARG A 264 4.01 4.81 20.52
C ARG A 264 3.02 3.76 20.01
N GLN A 265 2.22 3.16 20.89
CA GLN A 265 1.16 2.23 20.50
C GLN A 265 0.06 2.92 19.67
N GLN A 266 -0.31 4.15 20.00
CA GLN A 266 -1.28 4.92 19.20
C GLN A 266 -0.76 5.24 17.80
N ILE A 267 0.52 5.62 17.69
CA ILE A 267 1.19 5.84 16.41
C ILE A 267 1.16 4.55 15.58
N PHE A 268 1.61 3.44 16.16
CA PHE A 268 1.62 2.14 15.47
C PHE A 268 0.23 1.76 14.98
N LYS A 269 -0.79 1.87 15.84
CA LYS A 269 -2.18 1.57 15.47
C LYS A 269 -2.67 2.40 14.29
N ARG A 270 -2.37 3.70 14.28
CA ARG A 270 -2.77 4.61 13.18
C ARG A 270 -2.11 4.23 11.85
N TYR A 271 -0.82 3.90 11.86
CA TYR A 271 -0.11 3.46 10.65
C TYR A 271 -0.52 2.06 10.19
N TYR A 272 -0.80 1.16 11.13
CA TYR A 272 -1.41 -0.14 10.85
C TYR A 272 -2.77 0.02 10.14
N GLU A 273 -3.66 0.86 10.66
CA GLU A 273 -4.96 1.16 10.04
C GLU A 273 -4.82 1.73 8.63
N LEU A 274 -3.80 2.54 8.38
CA LEU A 274 -3.50 3.05 7.03
C LEU A 274 -3.15 1.92 6.06
N VAL A 275 -2.33 0.96 6.49
CA VAL A 275 -1.98 -0.19 5.65
C VAL A 275 -3.19 -1.09 5.39
N GLN A 276 -4.16 -1.16 6.30
CA GLN A 276 -5.42 -1.87 6.04
C GLN A 276 -6.21 -1.25 4.88
N PHE A 277 -6.13 0.07 4.63
CA PHE A 277 -6.71 0.66 3.41
C PHE A 277 -6.01 0.23 2.13
N VAL A 278 -4.72 -0.10 2.19
CA VAL A 278 -3.99 -0.70 1.05
C VAL A 278 -4.57 -2.09 0.78
N GLN A 279 -4.63 -2.94 1.81
CA GLN A 279 -5.17 -4.30 1.70
C GLN A 279 -6.61 -4.32 1.21
N ALA A 280 -7.48 -3.43 1.72
CA ALA A 280 -8.89 -3.39 1.36
C ALA A 280 -9.14 -3.08 -0.13
N GLN A 281 -8.16 -2.52 -0.83
CA GLN A 281 -8.23 -2.26 -2.28
C GLN A 281 -7.72 -3.43 -3.13
N MET A 282 -7.10 -4.43 -2.53
CA MET A 282 -6.50 -5.56 -3.23
C MET A 282 -7.45 -6.75 -3.30
N SER A 283 -7.53 -7.39 -4.46
CA SER A 283 -8.26 -8.65 -4.60
C SER A 283 -7.52 -9.81 -3.93
N THR A 284 -8.23 -10.90 -3.62
CA THR A 284 -7.61 -12.13 -3.11
C THR A 284 -6.51 -12.67 -4.05
N ARG A 285 -6.66 -12.49 -5.37
CA ARG A 285 -5.67 -12.91 -6.37
C ARG A 285 -4.43 -12.02 -6.35
N GLU A 286 -4.58 -10.72 -6.11
CA GLU A 286 -3.46 -9.82 -5.87
C GLU A 286 -2.71 -10.20 -4.60
N LEU A 287 -3.42 -10.39 -3.49
CA LEU A 287 -2.81 -10.82 -2.21
C LEU A 287 -2.06 -12.14 -2.36
N LEU A 288 -2.63 -13.10 -3.10
CA LEU A 288 -1.96 -14.37 -3.43
C LEU A 288 -0.65 -14.15 -4.20
N MET A 289 -0.67 -13.29 -5.22
CA MET A 289 0.53 -13.00 -6.01
C MET A 289 1.58 -12.23 -5.20
N VAL A 290 1.16 -11.33 -4.30
CA VAL A 290 2.04 -10.64 -3.34
C VAL A 290 2.65 -11.62 -2.34
N PHE A 291 1.86 -12.59 -1.86
CA PHE A 291 2.36 -13.67 -1.01
C PHE A 291 3.52 -14.41 -1.69
N TYR A 292 3.36 -14.89 -2.93
CA TYR A 292 4.45 -15.57 -3.64
C TYR A 292 5.62 -14.63 -3.97
N ASN A 293 5.35 -13.37 -4.33
CA ASN A 293 6.39 -12.37 -4.56
C ASN A 293 7.31 -12.20 -3.36
N SER A 294 6.75 -12.17 -2.16
CA SER A 294 7.48 -11.92 -0.92
C SER A 294 8.55 -12.97 -0.57
N PHE A 295 8.51 -14.17 -1.18
CA PHE A 295 9.57 -15.17 -1.04
C PHE A 295 10.88 -14.73 -1.71
N SER A 296 10.77 -14.05 -2.87
CA SER A 296 11.91 -13.52 -3.62
C SER A 296 12.36 -12.14 -3.15
N PHE A 297 11.50 -11.39 -2.44
CA PHE A 297 11.75 -10.01 -2.03
C PHE A 297 11.62 -9.82 -0.50
N PRO A 298 12.70 -10.04 0.28
CA PRO A 298 12.67 -9.98 1.75
C PRO A 298 12.19 -8.65 2.33
N LYS A 299 12.59 -7.52 1.74
CA LYS A 299 12.20 -6.19 2.21
C LYS A 299 10.68 -5.96 2.15
N LEU A 300 10.04 -6.51 1.11
CA LEU A 300 8.58 -6.47 1.02
C LEU A 300 7.99 -7.39 2.09
N ARG A 301 8.49 -8.63 2.21
CA ARG A 301 8.03 -9.59 3.23
C ARG A 301 8.00 -9.00 4.63
N ASP A 302 9.06 -8.32 5.04
CA ASP A 302 9.17 -7.78 6.40
C ASP A 302 8.06 -6.74 6.67
N LEU A 303 7.72 -5.91 5.67
CA LEU A 303 6.60 -4.97 5.74
C LEU A 303 5.23 -5.66 5.74
N LEU A 304 5.07 -6.72 4.92
CA LEU A 304 3.82 -7.51 4.90
C LEU A 304 3.53 -8.12 6.26
N ILE A 305 4.57 -8.64 6.94
CA ILE A 305 4.47 -9.25 8.28
C ILE A 305 4.20 -8.16 9.33
N ARG A 306 4.97 -7.06 9.34
CA ARG A 306 4.83 -5.98 10.32
C ARG A 306 3.42 -5.40 10.39
N TYR A 307 2.78 -5.22 9.24
CA TYR A 307 1.43 -4.63 9.15
C TYR A 307 0.31 -5.65 8.88
N ASN A 308 0.62 -6.95 8.94
CA ASN A 308 -0.35 -8.02 8.70
C ASN A 308 -1.15 -7.84 7.39
N LEU A 309 -0.50 -7.40 6.30
CA LEU A 309 -1.20 -7.07 5.05
C LEU A 309 -1.95 -8.28 4.45
N LEU A 310 -1.50 -9.50 4.74
CA LEU A 310 -2.10 -10.71 4.17
C LEU A 310 -3.23 -11.30 5.04
N GLU A 311 -3.75 -10.57 6.03
CA GLU A 311 -4.79 -11.07 6.95
C GLU A 311 -6.05 -11.62 6.25
N ASN A 312 -6.44 -11.02 5.12
CA ASN A 312 -7.62 -11.45 4.33
C ASN A 312 -7.33 -12.62 3.37
N LEU A 313 -6.10 -13.12 3.32
CA LEU A 313 -5.74 -14.30 2.52
C LEU A 313 -5.85 -15.54 3.41
N THR A 314 -6.67 -16.52 2.99
CA THR A 314 -6.78 -17.79 3.73
C THR A 314 -5.79 -18.83 3.23
N ILE A 315 -5.51 -19.82 4.07
CA ILE A 315 -4.65 -20.96 3.70
C ILE A 315 -5.24 -21.71 2.50
N GLU A 316 -6.56 -21.78 2.38
CA GLU A 316 -7.29 -22.39 1.26
C GLU A 316 -7.13 -21.61 -0.06
N ASN A 317 -6.78 -20.32 0.00
CA ASN A 317 -6.51 -19.53 -1.21
C ASN A 317 -5.13 -19.79 -1.80
N LEU A 318 -4.21 -20.40 -1.05
CA LEU A 318 -2.87 -20.74 -1.53
C LEU A 318 -2.93 -21.76 -2.67
N ILE A 319 -1.85 -21.84 -3.47
CA ILE A 319 -1.72 -22.86 -4.51
C ILE A 319 -1.65 -24.24 -3.87
N ASP A 320 -0.85 -24.35 -2.80
CA ASP A 320 -0.75 -25.53 -1.94
C ASP A 320 -0.78 -25.06 -0.47
N LYS A 321 -1.49 -25.77 0.39
CA LYS A 321 -1.63 -25.43 1.81
C LYS A 321 -0.28 -25.48 2.54
N SER A 322 0.62 -26.37 2.13
CA SER A 322 1.98 -26.49 2.68
C SER A 322 2.84 -25.25 2.42
N HIS A 323 2.46 -24.41 1.44
CA HIS A 323 3.19 -23.18 1.15
C HIS A 323 3.14 -22.16 2.29
N ASN A 324 2.19 -22.30 3.23
CA ASN A 324 2.16 -21.51 4.48
C ASN A 324 3.30 -21.91 5.44
N CYS A 325 4.53 -21.64 5.03
CA CYS A 325 5.75 -22.04 5.75
C CYS A 325 6.43 -20.89 6.51
N ILE A 326 5.85 -19.68 6.49
CA ILE A 326 6.35 -18.51 7.22
C ILE A 326 5.29 -18.11 8.25
N VAL A 327 5.56 -18.40 9.52
CA VAL A 327 4.62 -18.22 10.64
C VAL A 327 4.13 -16.77 10.79
N GLY A 328 4.99 -15.80 10.48
CA GLY A 328 4.68 -14.37 10.62
C GLY A 328 3.59 -13.83 9.67
N TYR A 329 3.12 -14.60 8.68
CA TYR A 329 2.00 -14.14 7.84
C TYR A 329 0.63 -14.28 8.49
N HIS A 330 0.50 -15.04 9.58
CA HIS A 330 -0.74 -15.17 10.36
C HIS A 330 -2.00 -15.51 9.53
N LEU A 331 -1.86 -16.27 8.44
CA LEU A 331 -2.97 -16.65 7.57
C LEU A 331 -4.00 -17.50 8.33
N LYS A 332 -5.28 -17.21 8.12
CA LYS A 332 -6.41 -17.91 8.77
C LYS A 332 -6.94 -19.05 7.89
N HIS A 333 -7.64 -20.00 8.50
CA HIS A 333 -8.50 -20.92 7.77
C HIS A 333 -9.83 -20.24 7.45
N GLN A 334 -10.41 -20.58 6.30
CA GLN A 334 -11.69 -20.06 5.83
C GLN A 334 -12.88 -20.52 6.68
#